data_AF-A0A7V5HNK9-F1
#
_entry.id   AF-A0A7V5HNK9-F1
#
_cell.length_a   1.000
_cell.length_b   1.000
_cell.length_c   1.000
_cell.angle_alpha   90.00
_cell.angle_beta   90.00
_cell.angle_gamma   90.00
#
_symmetry.space_group_name_H-M   'P 1'
#
loop_
_entity.id
_entity.type
_entity.pdbx_description
1 polymer ?
#
loop_
_entity_poly.entity_id
_entity_poly.type
_entity_poly.pdbx_seq_one_letter_code
_entity_poly.pdbx_strand_id
1 'polypeptide(L)'
;MRTTKDQTIFISLIVVIVSLAISLVIFFFCSRLPAKDEVNEMPPSDVVQAAVEGLRPLLESVSDEDIVNYGFSSKEELSQATVGEPFRIYTITPDKIMHYTEEIELTSLISPTSLWIFPVLCRSEVRTLLTVDFVNGEPKAVAIGSSGLARQLALVKSKWPRSDGYDYKFIRIYQANADFVLLLKNGVVKITPLDSAALILKLKKTAQGVYELYNPSEIIPKLIPIVRQALY
;
A
#
# COMPACT_ATOMS: atom_id res chain seq x y z
N MET A 1 12.00 -61.48 39.34
CA MET A 1 12.63 -60.19 39.70
C MET A 1 13.10 -59.50 38.42
N ARG A 2 12.14 -59.00 37.62
CA ARG A 2 12.37 -58.38 36.30
C ARG A 2 11.11 -57.57 35.93
N THR A 3 10.77 -56.60 36.77
CA THR A 3 9.48 -55.90 36.68
C THR A 3 9.60 -54.38 36.80
N THR A 4 10.53 -53.87 37.61
CA THR A 4 10.67 -52.43 37.83
C THR A 4 11.41 -51.70 36.71
N LYS A 5 12.51 -52.29 36.20
CA LYS A 5 13.36 -51.65 35.17
C LYS A 5 12.67 -51.55 33.80
N ASP A 6 11.90 -52.58 33.44
CA ASP A 6 11.15 -52.62 32.17
C ASP A 6 9.98 -51.64 32.17
N GLN A 7 9.31 -51.44 33.32
CA GLN A 7 8.29 -50.40 33.48
C GLN A 7 8.86 -48.98 33.36
N THR A 8 10.04 -48.71 33.92
CA THR A 8 10.67 -47.38 33.80
C THR A 8 11.04 -47.06 32.35
N ILE A 9 11.59 -48.03 31.61
CA ILE A 9 11.93 -47.87 30.20
C ILE A 9 10.68 -47.61 29.35
N PHE A 10 9.59 -48.33 29.62
CA PHE A 10 8.32 -48.16 28.90
C PHE A 10 7.70 -46.78 29.13
N ILE A 11 7.71 -46.28 30.37
CA ILE A 11 7.23 -44.94 30.71
C ILE A 11 8.09 -43.86 30.04
N SER A 12 9.42 -43.98 30.09
CA SER A 12 10.32 -43.04 29.42
C SER A 12 10.10 -42.99 27.90
N LEU A 13 9.84 -44.14 27.27
CA LEU A 13 9.55 -44.21 25.84
C LEU A 13 8.24 -43.51 25.48
N ILE A 14 7.19 -43.70 26.28
CA ILE A 14 5.88 -43.03 26.09
C ILE A 14 6.04 -41.51 26.22
N VAL A 15 6.77 -41.03 27.23
CA VAL A 15 7.00 -39.58 27.44
C VAL A 15 7.72 -38.97 26.23
N VAL A 16 8.76 -39.63 25.70
CA VAL A 16 9.49 -39.16 24.53
C VAL A 16 8.59 -39.08 23.29
N ILE A 17 7.77 -40.09 23.05
CA ILE A 17 6.83 -40.12 21.90
C ILE A 17 5.79 -39.00 22.02
N VAL A 18 5.23 -38.79 23.22
CA VAL A 18 4.26 -37.72 23.47
C VAL A 18 4.92 -36.34 23.31
N SER A 19 6.13 -36.14 23.80
CA SER A 19 6.89 -34.88 23.59
C SER A 19 7.20 -34.63 22.13
N LEU A 20 7.53 -35.66 21.35
CA LEU A 20 7.76 -35.55 19.91
C LEU A 20 6.47 -35.18 19.17
N ALA A 21 5.36 -35.83 19.51
CA ALA A 21 4.05 -35.56 18.90
C ALA A 21 3.57 -34.13 19.20
N ILE A 22 3.71 -33.66 20.44
CA ILE A 22 3.38 -32.28 20.82
C ILE A 22 4.25 -31.28 20.05
N SER A 23 5.55 -31.53 19.94
CA SER A 23 6.48 -30.67 19.19
C SER A 23 6.10 -30.60 17.70
N LEU A 24 5.67 -31.71 17.12
CA LEU A 24 5.25 -31.80 15.71
C LEU A 24 3.92 -31.08 15.46
N VAL A 25 2.97 -31.15 16.41
CA VAL A 25 1.73 -30.38 16.39
C VAL A 25 2.00 -28.88 16.52
N ILE A 26 2.89 -28.46 17.44
CA ILE A 26 3.30 -27.05 17.59
C ILE A 26 3.98 -26.56 16.31
N PHE A 27 4.87 -27.35 15.71
CA PHE A 27 5.53 -27.00 14.45
C PHE A 27 4.53 -26.85 13.29
N PHE A 28 3.55 -27.76 13.19
CA PHE A 28 2.47 -27.66 12.19
C PHE A 28 1.52 -26.49 12.44
N PHE A 29 1.27 -26.13 13.71
CA PHE A 29 0.46 -24.96 14.07
C PHE A 29 1.21 -23.65 13.83
N CYS A 30 2.50 -23.57 14.18
CA CYS A 30 3.33 -22.39 13.94
C CYS A 30 3.58 -22.14 12.46
N SER A 31 3.74 -23.19 11.64
CA SER A 31 3.90 -23.06 10.18
C SER A 31 2.60 -22.71 9.45
N ARG A 32 1.44 -22.80 10.11
CA ARG A 32 0.13 -22.36 9.61
C ARG A 32 -0.35 -21.06 10.23
N LEU A 33 0.49 -20.35 10.99
CA LEU A 33 0.21 -18.95 11.26
C LEU A 33 0.24 -18.23 9.91
N PRO A 34 -0.85 -17.57 9.48
CA PRO A 34 -0.79 -16.72 8.31
C PRO A 34 0.37 -15.74 8.55
N ALA A 35 1.28 -15.64 7.58
CA ALA A 35 2.30 -14.60 7.60
C ALA A 35 1.57 -13.30 7.93
N LYS A 36 2.00 -12.64 9.01
CA LYS A 36 1.49 -11.34 9.42
C LYS A 36 1.45 -10.51 8.15
N ASP A 37 0.25 -10.16 7.66
CA ASP A 37 0.10 -9.34 6.46
C ASP A 37 1.08 -8.18 6.62
N GLU A 38 2.17 -8.17 5.86
CA GLU A 38 3.14 -7.08 5.90
C GLU A 38 2.44 -5.93 5.19
N VAL A 39 1.67 -5.17 5.97
CA VAL A 39 0.93 -4.00 5.51
C VAL A 39 1.91 -2.94 4.99
N ASN A 40 3.17 -3.00 5.43
CA ASN A 40 4.25 -2.11 5.03
C ASN A 40 5.36 -2.90 4.31
N GLU A 41 5.15 -3.14 3.02
CA GLU A 41 6.20 -3.69 2.17
C GLU A 41 7.25 -2.61 1.90
N MET A 42 8.44 -2.80 2.45
CA MET A 42 9.57 -1.94 2.14
C MET A 42 10.00 -2.22 0.69
N PRO A 43 10.24 -1.20 -0.15
CA PRO A 43 10.63 -1.46 -1.52
C PRO A 43 11.96 -2.21 -1.56
N PRO A 44 12.14 -3.08 -2.58
CA PRO A 44 13.44 -3.60 -2.94
C PRO A 44 14.48 -2.48 -3.08
N SER A 45 15.73 -2.73 -2.70
CA SER A 45 16.78 -1.71 -2.69
C SER A 45 17.08 -1.14 -4.08
N ASP A 46 16.95 -1.96 -5.12
CA ASP A 46 17.10 -1.58 -6.53
C ASP A 46 15.98 -0.63 -6.99
N VAL A 47 14.75 -0.79 -6.48
CA VAL A 47 13.64 0.17 -6.70
C VAL A 47 13.95 1.53 -6.08
N VAL A 48 14.51 1.55 -4.86
CA VAL A 48 14.95 2.79 -4.20
C VAL A 48 16.08 3.44 -4.98
N GLN A 49 17.07 2.67 -5.42
CA GLN A 49 18.19 3.15 -6.21
C GLN A 49 17.69 3.76 -7.53
N ALA A 50 16.80 3.07 -8.24
CA ALA A 50 16.19 3.57 -9.47
C ALA A 50 15.45 4.90 -9.27
N ALA A 51 14.78 5.07 -8.13
CA ALA A 51 14.14 6.34 -7.77
C ALA A 51 15.16 7.47 -7.58
N VAL A 52 16.23 7.22 -6.81
CA VAL A 52 17.27 8.22 -6.54
C VAL A 52 18.00 8.63 -7.82
N GLU A 53 18.43 7.65 -8.63
CA GLU A 53 19.16 7.88 -9.88
C GLU A 53 18.28 8.54 -10.95
N GLY A 54 17.02 8.13 -11.04
CA GLY A 54 16.08 8.63 -12.03
C GLY A 54 15.47 9.99 -11.70
N LEU A 55 15.57 10.47 -10.45
CA LEU A 55 14.99 11.74 -10.05
C LEU A 55 15.57 12.93 -10.82
N ARG A 56 16.91 13.03 -10.89
CA ARG A 56 17.57 14.20 -11.48
C ARG A 56 17.28 14.32 -12.99
N PRO A 57 17.45 13.27 -13.82
CA PRO A 57 17.16 13.36 -15.25
C PRO A 57 15.69 13.75 -15.55
N LEU A 58 14.74 13.22 -14.76
CA LEU A 58 13.33 13.53 -14.94
C LEU A 58 13.02 14.99 -14.56
N LEU A 59 13.61 15.51 -13.48
CA LEU A 59 13.46 16.91 -13.10
C LEU A 59 14.10 17.87 -14.11
N GLU A 60 15.25 17.52 -14.69
CA GLU A 60 15.93 18.33 -15.71
C GLU A 60 15.15 18.40 -17.04
N SER A 61 14.26 17.43 -17.28
CA SER A 61 13.36 17.45 -18.44
C SER A 61 12.16 18.40 -18.30
N VAL A 62 11.93 18.97 -17.12
CA VAL A 62 10.86 19.95 -16.86
C VAL A 62 11.26 21.31 -17.43
N SER A 63 10.41 21.88 -18.28
CA SER A 63 10.65 23.23 -18.82
C SER A 63 10.45 24.31 -17.76
N ASP A 64 11.03 25.49 -17.98
CA ASP A 64 10.90 26.61 -17.05
C ASP A 64 9.44 27.04 -16.83
N GLU A 65 8.60 26.96 -17.88
CA GLU A 65 7.19 27.32 -17.79
C GLU A 65 6.39 26.34 -16.92
N ASP A 66 6.84 25.09 -16.80
CA ASP A 66 6.11 24.02 -16.11
C ASP A 66 6.52 23.81 -14.66
N ILE A 67 7.59 24.43 -14.18
CA ILE A 67 8.12 24.25 -12.80
C ILE A 67 7.02 24.38 -11.74
N VAL A 68 6.13 25.35 -11.90
CA VAL A 68 5.00 25.60 -10.99
C VAL A 68 3.98 24.46 -10.99
N ASN A 69 3.76 23.81 -12.13
CA ASN A 69 2.84 22.67 -12.26
C ASN A 69 3.35 21.44 -11.48
N TYR A 70 4.68 21.32 -11.34
CA TYR A 70 5.34 20.30 -10.50
C TYR A 70 5.43 20.70 -9.03
N GLY A 71 4.90 21.85 -8.64
CA GLY A 71 4.87 22.31 -7.26
C GLY A 71 6.15 23.00 -6.78
N PHE A 72 7.05 23.38 -7.70
CA PHE A 72 8.26 24.14 -7.40
C PHE A 72 8.09 25.62 -7.80
N SER A 73 8.88 26.50 -7.21
CA SER A 73 8.87 27.95 -7.46
C SER A 73 10.01 28.41 -8.37
N SER A 74 11.09 27.63 -8.49
CA SER A 74 12.23 27.93 -9.37
C SER A 74 13.06 26.69 -9.71
N LYS A 75 13.98 26.82 -10.69
CA LYS A 75 14.95 25.78 -11.04
C LYS A 75 15.90 25.47 -9.88
N GLU A 76 16.28 26.48 -9.12
CA GLU A 76 17.12 26.31 -7.93
C GLU A 76 16.38 25.47 -6.88
N GLU A 77 15.09 25.70 -6.66
CA GLU A 77 14.29 24.86 -5.75
C GLU A 77 14.21 23.41 -6.26
N LEU A 78 13.95 23.24 -7.55
CA LEU A 78 13.91 21.93 -8.20
C LEU A 78 15.25 21.19 -8.08
N SER A 79 16.37 21.90 -8.14
CA SER A 79 17.70 21.32 -7.95
C SER A 79 17.92 20.72 -6.55
N GLN A 80 17.22 21.23 -5.54
CA GLN A 80 17.29 20.78 -4.14
C GLN A 80 16.36 19.59 -3.84
N ALA A 81 15.60 19.12 -4.83
CA ALA A 81 14.65 18.04 -4.65
C ALA A 81 15.32 16.70 -4.27
N THR A 82 14.64 15.93 -3.42
CA THR A 82 15.06 14.60 -2.94
C THR A 82 13.90 13.62 -2.96
N VAL A 83 14.17 12.32 -2.98
CA VAL A 83 13.12 11.29 -2.84
C VAL A 83 12.76 11.09 -1.36
N GLY A 84 11.47 11.01 -1.09
CA GLY A 84 10.89 10.73 0.22
C GLY A 84 10.51 9.26 0.40
N GLU A 85 9.75 9.00 1.47
CA GLU A 85 9.30 7.65 1.82
C GLU A 85 8.34 7.07 0.76
N PRO A 86 8.64 5.88 0.20
CA PRO A 86 7.87 5.29 -0.90
C PRO A 86 6.57 4.62 -0.49
N PHE A 87 5.70 4.41 -1.49
CA PHE A 87 4.49 3.61 -1.39
C PHE A 87 4.37 2.70 -2.61
N ARG A 88 3.98 1.45 -2.39
CA ARG A 88 3.54 0.57 -3.47
C ARG A 88 2.12 0.92 -3.89
N ILE A 89 1.87 0.94 -5.19
CA ILE A 89 0.50 1.03 -5.71
C ILE A 89 -0.13 -0.38 -5.67
N TYR A 90 -1.31 -0.47 -5.07
CA TYR A 90 -2.18 -1.64 -5.14
C TYR A 90 -3.35 -1.34 -6.08
N THR A 91 -3.99 -2.39 -6.57
CA THR A 91 -5.19 -2.31 -7.41
C THR A 91 -6.23 -3.32 -6.95
N ILE A 92 -7.48 -3.10 -7.35
CA ILE A 92 -8.53 -4.11 -7.28
C ILE A 92 -8.96 -4.37 -8.72
N THR A 93 -8.91 -5.64 -9.14
CA THR A 93 -9.27 -6.00 -10.51
C THR A 93 -10.77 -5.80 -10.74
N PRO A 94 -11.19 -5.55 -12.00
CA PRO A 94 -12.62 -5.39 -12.32
C PRO A 94 -13.45 -6.58 -11.87
N ASP A 95 -12.94 -7.79 -12.11
CA ASP A 95 -13.58 -9.03 -11.71
C ASP A 95 -13.86 -9.09 -10.19
N LYS A 96 -12.88 -8.71 -9.37
CA LYS A 96 -13.03 -8.65 -7.92
C LYS A 96 -14.03 -7.59 -7.45
N ILE A 97 -14.10 -6.44 -8.12
CA ILE A 97 -15.10 -5.40 -7.81
C ILE A 97 -16.50 -5.90 -8.18
N MET A 98 -16.65 -6.51 -9.35
CA MET A 98 -17.93 -6.99 -9.87
C MET A 98 -18.55 -8.14 -9.06
N HIS A 99 -17.71 -8.96 -8.43
CA HIS A 99 -18.12 -10.07 -7.56
C HIS A 99 -18.06 -9.76 -6.06
N TYR A 100 -17.92 -8.48 -5.69
CA TYR A 100 -17.89 -8.07 -4.30
C TYR A 100 -19.20 -8.37 -3.57
N THR A 101 -19.10 -8.89 -2.35
CA THR A 101 -20.19 -8.97 -1.37
C THR A 101 -19.71 -8.43 -0.02
N GLU A 102 -20.62 -8.03 0.86
CA GLU A 102 -20.27 -7.39 2.15
C GLU A 102 -19.47 -8.29 3.08
N GLU A 103 -19.54 -9.61 2.90
CA GLU A 103 -18.78 -10.61 3.66
C GLU A 103 -17.32 -10.74 3.19
N ILE A 104 -16.95 -10.16 2.05
CA ILE A 104 -15.59 -10.25 1.52
C ILE A 104 -14.72 -9.15 2.14
N GLU A 105 -13.68 -9.57 2.84
CA GLU A 105 -12.66 -8.69 3.41
C GLU A 105 -11.91 -7.92 2.32
N LEU A 106 -11.81 -6.59 2.45
CA LEU A 106 -11.18 -5.73 1.43
C LEU A 106 -9.71 -6.07 1.18
N THR A 107 -8.99 -6.51 2.22
CA THR A 107 -7.58 -6.92 2.09
C THR A 107 -7.38 -8.12 1.17
N SER A 108 -8.40 -8.96 0.97
CA SER A 108 -8.36 -10.07 0.01
C SER A 108 -8.57 -9.61 -1.45
N LEU A 109 -9.19 -8.45 -1.64
CA LEU A 109 -9.52 -7.91 -2.95
C LEU A 109 -8.33 -7.17 -3.58
N ILE A 110 -7.48 -6.56 -2.75
CA ILE A 110 -6.33 -5.81 -3.23
C ILE A 110 -5.23 -6.72 -3.76
N SER A 111 -4.57 -6.28 -4.81
CA SER A 111 -3.43 -6.96 -5.42
C SER A 111 -2.31 -5.96 -5.64
N PRO A 112 -1.05 -6.31 -5.30
CA PRO A 112 0.08 -5.43 -5.55
C PRO A 112 0.30 -5.22 -7.05
N THR A 113 0.77 -4.05 -7.44
CA THR A 113 1.28 -3.78 -8.80
C THR A 113 2.80 -3.75 -8.80
N SER A 114 3.44 -3.62 -9.97
CA SER A 114 4.87 -3.36 -10.09
C SER A 114 5.25 -1.92 -9.74
N LEU A 115 4.26 -1.02 -9.65
CA LEU A 115 4.47 0.42 -9.51
C LEU A 115 4.75 0.82 -8.07
N TRP A 116 5.77 1.65 -7.93
CA TRP A 116 6.12 2.36 -6.71
C TRP A 116 6.07 3.86 -6.93
N ILE A 117 5.54 4.60 -5.96
CA ILE A 117 5.54 6.06 -5.97
C ILE A 117 6.36 6.60 -4.81
N PHE A 118 7.17 7.61 -5.10
CA PHE A 118 8.04 8.29 -4.16
C PHE A 118 7.63 9.77 -4.12
N PRO A 119 7.25 10.32 -2.95
CA PRO A 119 7.11 11.75 -2.79
C PRO A 119 8.44 12.43 -3.12
N VAL A 120 8.41 13.44 -3.97
CA VAL A 120 9.56 14.31 -4.22
C VAL A 120 9.47 15.48 -3.26
N LEU A 121 10.49 15.60 -2.42
CA LEU A 121 10.56 16.57 -1.33
C LEU A 121 11.49 17.71 -1.70
N CYS A 122 11.10 18.94 -1.36
CA CYS A 122 12.02 20.05 -1.27
C CYS A 122 11.83 20.74 0.08
N ARG A 123 12.93 20.96 0.82
CA ARG A 123 12.88 21.54 2.18
C ARG A 123 11.86 20.82 3.09
N SER A 124 11.81 19.49 2.98
CA SER A 124 10.88 18.62 3.71
C SER A 124 9.40 18.76 3.35
N GLU A 125 9.04 19.56 2.34
CA GLU A 125 7.69 19.66 1.81
C GLU A 125 7.52 18.79 0.57
N VAL A 126 6.40 18.05 0.52
CA VAL A 126 6.05 17.25 -0.66
C VAL A 126 5.63 18.17 -1.80
N ARG A 127 6.32 18.07 -2.94
CA ARG A 127 6.05 18.86 -4.16
C ARG A 127 5.29 18.06 -5.21
N THR A 128 5.81 16.88 -5.55
CA THR A 128 5.32 16.03 -6.64
C THR A 128 5.55 14.55 -6.33
N LEU A 129 5.17 13.65 -7.23
CA LEU A 129 5.45 12.22 -7.13
C LEU A 129 6.39 11.78 -8.25
N LEU A 130 7.32 10.90 -7.92
CA LEU A 130 8.14 10.14 -8.83
C LEU A 130 7.61 8.71 -8.88
N THR A 131 7.42 8.15 -10.07
CA THR A 131 6.95 6.78 -10.27
C THR A 131 8.09 5.90 -10.76
N VAL A 132 8.28 4.76 -10.10
CA VAL A 132 9.18 3.69 -10.52
C VAL A 132 8.36 2.48 -10.97
N ASP A 133 8.74 1.88 -12.09
CA ASP A 133 8.17 0.64 -12.62
C ASP A 133 9.27 -0.28 -13.13
N PHE A 134 8.93 -1.52 -13.50
CA PHE A 134 9.84 -2.49 -14.07
C PHE A 134 9.78 -2.44 -15.60
N VAL A 135 10.85 -1.95 -16.22
CA VAL A 135 11.01 -1.90 -17.68
C VAL A 135 12.01 -2.97 -18.10
N ASN A 136 11.57 -3.95 -18.89
CA ASN A 136 12.36 -5.13 -19.27
C ASN A 136 12.91 -5.91 -18.05
N GLY A 137 12.17 -5.94 -16.95
CA GLY A 137 12.57 -6.63 -15.72
C GLY A 137 13.49 -5.81 -14.79
N GLU A 138 13.86 -4.59 -15.17
CA GLU A 138 14.69 -3.69 -14.36
C GLU A 138 13.86 -2.53 -13.81
N PRO A 139 14.01 -2.16 -12.52
CA PRO A 139 13.33 -0.99 -11.98
C PRO A 139 13.90 0.29 -12.60
N LYS A 140 13.02 1.18 -13.06
CA LYS A 140 13.38 2.49 -13.62
C LYS A 140 12.40 3.55 -13.15
N ALA A 141 12.87 4.75 -12.87
CA ALA A 141 11.99 5.89 -12.75
C ALA A 141 11.38 6.20 -14.12
N VAL A 142 10.07 6.08 -14.25
CA VAL A 142 9.36 6.16 -15.53
C VAL A 142 8.54 7.44 -15.68
N ALA A 143 8.20 8.11 -14.58
CA ALA A 143 7.43 9.34 -14.62
C ALA A 143 7.68 10.22 -13.39
N ILE A 144 7.46 11.52 -13.55
CA ILE A 144 7.39 12.49 -12.45
C ILE A 144 6.17 13.39 -12.68
N GLY A 145 5.51 13.84 -11.62
CA GLY A 145 4.32 14.69 -11.71
C GLY A 145 3.26 14.39 -10.64
N SER A 146 2.01 14.77 -10.91
CA SER A 146 0.88 14.56 -9.99
C SER A 146 1.01 15.32 -8.66
N SER A 147 1.48 16.57 -8.69
CA SER A 147 1.60 17.45 -7.51
C SER A 147 0.31 17.54 -6.67
N GLY A 148 -0.86 17.58 -7.33
CA GLY A 148 -2.15 17.53 -6.67
C GLY A 148 -2.39 16.24 -5.87
N LEU A 149 -1.98 15.08 -6.39
CA LEU A 149 -2.06 13.80 -5.68
C LEU A 149 -1.03 13.76 -4.53
N ALA A 150 0.19 14.25 -4.78
CA ALA A 150 1.25 14.34 -3.78
C ALA A 150 0.78 15.09 -2.53
N ARG A 151 0.14 16.25 -2.72
CA ARG A 151 -0.46 17.05 -1.65
C ARG A 151 -1.56 16.31 -0.91
N GLN A 152 -2.43 15.59 -1.62
CA GLN A 152 -3.50 14.82 -0.97
C GLN A 152 -2.95 13.69 -0.10
N LEU A 153 -1.93 12.96 -0.58
CA LEU A 153 -1.26 11.93 0.21
C LEU A 153 -0.58 12.52 1.45
N ALA A 154 0.06 13.67 1.31
CA ALA A 154 0.64 14.39 2.45
C ALA A 154 -0.42 14.78 3.50
N LEU A 155 -1.58 15.26 3.07
CA LEU A 155 -2.70 15.57 3.97
C LEU A 155 -3.25 14.34 4.69
N VAL A 156 -3.39 13.20 3.99
CA VAL A 156 -3.82 11.93 4.60
C VAL A 156 -2.83 11.48 5.66
N LYS A 157 -1.51 11.49 5.36
CA LYS A 157 -0.46 11.15 6.33
C LYS A 157 -0.42 12.09 7.52
N SER A 158 -0.67 13.38 7.31
CA SER A 158 -0.72 14.37 8.38
C SER A 158 -1.92 14.16 9.31
N LYS A 159 -3.09 13.84 8.74
CA LYS A 159 -4.32 13.64 9.53
C LYS A 159 -4.35 12.33 10.29
N TRP A 160 -3.80 11.26 9.73
CA TRP A 160 -3.79 9.93 10.33
C TRP A 160 -2.38 9.37 10.35
N PRO A 161 -1.44 9.94 11.12
CA PRO A 161 -0.02 9.61 11.03
C PRO A 161 0.32 8.21 11.55
N ARG A 162 1.43 7.64 11.07
CA ARG A 162 1.93 6.34 11.55
C ARG A 162 2.27 6.36 13.04
N SER A 163 2.67 7.51 13.58
CA SER A 163 2.89 7.72 15.02
C SER A 163 1.66 7.37 15.86
N ASP A 164 0.46 7.47 15.28
CA ASP A 164 -0.81 7.21 15.94
C ASP A 164 -1.31 5.77 15.69
N GLY A 165 -0.43 4.90 15.16
CA GLY A 165 -0.69 3.49 14.88
C GLY A 165 -1.46 3.22 13.59
N TYR A 166 -1.54 4.21 12.68
CA TYR A 166 -2.07 4.00 11.34
C TYR A 166 -1.02 3.39 10.41
N ASP A 167 -1.46 2.52 9.52
CA ASP A 167 -0.70 2.13 8.34
C ASP A 167 -1.54 2.31 7.08
N TYR A 168 -0.90 2.34 5.91
CA TYR A 168 -1.54 2.73 4.66
C TYR A 168 -1.26 1.78 3.51
N LYS A 169 -2.26 1.59 2.66
CA LYS A 169 -2.06 1.09 1.29
C LYS A 169 -2.69 2.06 0.30
N PHE A 170 -1.93 2.47 -0.69
CA PHE A 170 -2.44 3.28 -1.79
C PHE A 170 -3.09 2.37 -2.82
N ILE A 171 -4.37 2.60 -3.11
CA ILE A 171 -5.16 1.78 -4.04
C ILE A 171 -5.57 2.64 -5.23
N ARG A 172 -5.23 2.19 -6.43
CA ARG A 172 -5.71 2.75 -7.70
C ARG A 172 -6.61 1.74 -8.40
N ILE A 173 -7.82 2.17 -8.73
CA ILE A 173 -8.78 1.40 -9.52
C ILE A 173 -8.79 1.99 -10.92
N TYR A 174 -7.98 1.40 -11.80
CA TYR A 174 -7.70 1.94 -13.14
C TYR A 174 -8.96 2.12 -13.98
N GLN A 175 -9.88 1.16 -13.96
CA GLN A 175 -11.11 1.18 -14.76
C GLN A 175 -12.08 2.27 -14.31
N ALA A 176 -11.97 2.75 -13.07
CA ALA A 176 -12.78 3.84 -12.55
C ALA A 176 -12.02 5.18 -12.51
N ASN A 177 -10.73 5.21 -12.88
CA ASN A 177 -9.83 6.34 -12.63
C ASN A 177 -9.93 6.87 -11.20
N ALA A 178 -9.95 5.96 -10.21
CA ALA A 178 -10.27 6.27 -8.83
C ALA A 178 -9.13 5.88 -7.89
N ASP A 179 -8.64 6.84 -7.11
CA ASP A 179 -7.58 6.62 -6.12
C ASP A 179 -8.12 6.71 -4.69
N PHE A 180 -7.63 5.80 -3.86
CA PHE A 180 -8.00 5.68 -2.45
C PHE A 180 -6.75 5.46 -1.60
N VAL A 181 -6.88 5.78 -0.31
CA VAL A 181 -5.97 5.27 0.71
C VAL A 181 -6.75 4.35 1.63
N LEU A 182 -6.27 3.11 1.76
CA LEU A 182 -6.67 2.19 2.80
C LEU A 182 -5.92 2.57 4.07
N LEU A 183 -6.62 2.69 5.20
CA LEU A 183 -6.03 2.93 6.51
C LEU A 183 -6.30 1.73 7.41
N LEU A 184 -5.24 1.20 8.00
CA LEU A 184 -5.32 0.10 8.96
C LEU A 184 -4.90 0.60 10.34
N LYS A 185 -5.72 0.34 11.35
CA LYS A 185 -5.41 0.65 12.74
C LYS A 185 -6.03 -0.38 13.66
N ASN A 186 -5.21 -1.04 14.47
CA ASN A 186 -5.65 -2.07 15.43
C ASN A 186 -6.51 -3.17 14.77
N GLY A 187 -6.15 -3.60 13.55
CA GLY A 187 -6.90 -4.59 12.77
C GLY A 187 -8.17 -4.07 12.09
N VAL A 188 -8.57 -2.82 12.35
CA VAL A 188 -9.72 -2.19 11.68
C VAL A 188 -9.26 -1.54 10.39
N VAL A 189 -9.94 -1.88 9.30
CA VAL A 189 -9.70 -1.34 7.97
C VAL A 189 -10.74 -0.26 7.66
N LYS A 190 -10.26 0.92 7.27
CA LYS A 190 -11.07 2.01 6.72
C LYS A 190 -10.52 2.44 5.38
N ILE A 191 -11.33 3.11 4.59
CA ILE A 191 -10.92 3.67 3.30
C ILE A 191 -11.28 5.16 3.26
N THR A 192 -10.35 5.98 2.75
CA THR A 192 -10.64 7.37 2.37
C THR A 192 -10.46 7.49 0.85
N PRO A 193 -11.42 8.09 0.14
CA PRO A 193 -11.22 8.47 -1.24
C PRO A 193 -10.20 9.61 -1.33
N LEU A 194 -9.53 9.70 -2.47
CA LEU A 194 -8.84 10.90 -2.93
C LEU A 194 -9.72 11.63 -3.96
N ASP A 195 -9.27 12.76 -4.46
CA ASP A 195 -10.07 13.65 -5.31
C ASP A 195 -10.63 12.96 -6.55
N SER A 196 -9.85 12.06 -7.16
CA SER A 196 -10.28 11.29 -8.32
C SER A 196 -11.45 10.35 -7.98
N ALA A 197 -11.36 9.60 -6.89
CA ALA A 197 -12.43 8.73 -6.41
C ALA A 197 -13.65 9.52 -5.91
N ALA A 198 -13.42 10.60 -5.16
CA ALA A 198 -14.50 11.39 -4.60
C ALA A 198 -15.32 12.10 -5.68
N LEU A 199 -14.68 12.55 -6.77
CA LEU A 199 -15.37 13.15 -7.90
C LEU A 199 -16.37 12.18 -8.52
N ILE A 200 -15.95 10.94 -8.82
CA ILE A 200 -16.82 9.94 -9.44
C ILE A 200 -17.92 9.44 -8.49
N LEU A 201 -17.61 9.37 -7.18
CA LEU A 201 -18.54 8.93 -6.14
C LEU A 201 -19.41 10.08 -5.61
N LYS A 202 -19.21 11.31 -6.10
CA LYS A 202 -19.89 12.54 -5.68
C LYS A 202 -19.80 12.78 -4.16
N LEU A 203 -18.65 12.48 -3.57
CA LEU A 203 -18.38 12.64 -2.15
C LEU A 203 -17.88 14.07 -1.86
N LYS A 204 -18.18 14.56 -0.65
CA LYS A 204 -17.82 15.91 -0.23
C LYS A 204 -16.60 15.87 0.70
N LYS A 205 -15.71 16.86 0.54
CA LYS A 205 -14.59 17.06 1.46
C LYS A 205 -15.08 17.52 2.82
N THR A 206 -14.36 17.11 3.86
CA THR A 206 -14.44 17.69 5.21
C THR A 206 -13.84 19.10 5.21
N ALA A 207 -14.10 19.87 6.28
CA ALA A 207 -13.51 21.20 6.46
C ALA A 207 -11.97 21.19 6.46
N GLN A 208 -11.34 20.05 6.77
CA GLN A 208 -9.89 19.87 6.81
C GLN A 208 -9.28 19.49 5.44
N GLY A 209 -10.04 19.57 4.35
CA GLY A 209 -9.53 19.36 2.99
C GLY A 209 -9.30 17.90 2.58
N VAL A 210 -9.57 16.94 3.47
CA VAL A 210 -9.61 15.50 3.17
C VAL A 210 -11.04 14.97 3.21
N TYR A 211 -11.25 13.71 2.81
CA TYR A 211 -12.54 13.04 2.91
C TYR A 211 -12.69 12.29 4.24
N GLU A 212 -13.89 11.78 4.51
CA GLU A 212 -14.17 10.97 5.70
C GLU A 212 -13.61 9.55 5.57
N LEU A 213 -13.53 8.85 6.70
CA LEU A 213 -13.21 7.43 6.73
C LEU A 213 -14.50 6.63 6.56
N TYR A 214 -14.56 5.82 5.51
CA TYR A 214 -15.67 4.92 5.22
C TYR A 214 -15.30 3.48 5.55
N ASN A 215 -16.30 2.65 5.84
CA ASN A 215 -16.13 1.22 5.71
C ASN A 215 -16.01 0.83 4.23
N PRO A 216 -15.22 -0.20 3.89
CA PRO A 216 -15.17 -0.74 2.53
C PRO A 216 -16.55 -1.02 1.91
N SER A 217 -17.47 -1.59 2.70
CA SER A 217 -18.84 -1.91 2.29
C SER A 217 -19.67 -0.69 1.87
N GLU A 218 -19.29 0.52 2.29
CA GLU A 218 -19.99 1.75 1.90
C GLU A 218 -19.49 2.33 0.56
N ILE A 219 -18.33 1.86 0.09
CA ILE A 219 -17.60 2.41 -1.07
C ILE A 219 -17.54 1.41 -2.21
N ILE A 220 -17.13 0.16 -1.97
CA ILE A 220 -16.92 -0.82 -3.04
C ILE A 220 -18.19 -1.07 -3.88
N PRO A 221 -19.40 -1.23 -3.30
CA PRO A 221 -20.62 -1.39 -4.09
C PRO A 221 -20.91 -0.22 -5.03
N LYS A 222 -20.51 1.01 -4.67
CA LYS A 222 -20.71 2.20 -5.51
C LYS A 222 -19.78 2.23 -6.72
N LEU A 223 -18.69 1.47 -6.69
CA LEU A 223 -17.76 1.33 -7.80
C LEU A 223 -18.23 0.33 -8.85
N ILE A 224 -19.08 -0.64 -8.49
CA ILE A 224 -19.61 -1.67 -9.40
C ILE A 224 -20.22 -1.05 -10.68
N PRO A 225 -21.19 -0.11 -10.62
CA PRO A 225 -21.77 0.45 -11.84
C PRO A 225 -20.75 1.24 -12.68
N ILE A 226 -19.77 1.88 -12.03
CA ILE A 226 -18.73 2.69 -12.70
C ILE A 226 -17.76 1.79 -13.45
N VAL A 227 -17.26 0.74 -12.78
CA VAL A 227 -16.37 -0.25 -13.38
C VAL A 227 -17.08 -1.01 -14.50
N ARG A 228 -18.34 -1.39 -14.29
CA ARG A 228 -19.16 -2.01 -15.34
C ARG A 228 -19.22 -1.13 -16.58
N GLN A 229 -19.52 0.15 -16.43
CA GLN A 229 -19.62 1.08 -17.55
C GLN A 229 -18.29 1.22 -18.31
N ALA A 230 -17.15 1.18 -17.62
CA ALA A 230 -15.83 1.31 -18.25
C ALA A 230 -15.36 0.08 -19.04
N LEU A 231 -16.03 -1.07 -18.88
CA LEU A 231 -15.71 -2.30 -19.60
C LEU A 231 -16.49 -2.46 -20.92
N TYR A 232 -17.48 -1.60 -21.18
CA TYR A 232 -18.31 -1.59 -22.39
C TYR A 232 -18.07 -0.32 -23.20
#